data_AF-A0A2S9GN25-F1
#
_entry.id   AF-A0A2S9GN25-F1
#
_cell.length_a   1.000
_cell.length_b   1.000
_cell.length_c   1.000
_cell.angle_alpha   90.00
_cell.angle_beta   90.00
_cell.angle_gamma   90.00
#
_symmetry.space_group_name_H-M   'P 1'
#
loop_
_entity.id
_entity.type
_entity.pdbx_description
1 polymer ?
#
loop_
_entity_poly.entity_id
_entity_poly.type
_entity_poly.pdbx_seq_one_letter_code
_entity_poly.pdbx_strand_id
1 'polypeptide(L)' 'DSVTVHCRGGRVARGRRVIVALSPTLAGRIMYDPPLSGYRDQLTQRMPNSAAMKAFFVYDEPFWRAEGLNGQLISDVGPA' A
#
# COMPACT_ATOMS: atom_id res chain seq x y z
N ASP A 1 20.45 -23.13 -0.23
CA ASP A 1 20.86 -21.93 0.54
C ASP A 1 20.70 -20.58 -0.16
N SER A 2 19.94 -20.51 -1.25
CA SER A 2 19.69 -19.25 -1.95
C SER A 2 18.21 -19.10 -2.31
N VAL A 3 17.76 -17.87 -2.40
CA VAL A 3 16.44 -17.50 -2.92
C VAL A 3 16.63 -16.90 -4.30
N THR A 4 15.75 -17.25 -5.23
CA THR A 4 15.64 -16.64 -6.56
C THR A 4 14.33 -15.87 -6.64
N VAL A 5 14.38 -14.63 -7.11
CA VAL A 5 13.21 -13.78 -7.30
C VAL A 5 13.06 -13.50 -8.79
N HIS A 6 11.89 -13.84 -9.33
CA HIS A 6 11.51 -13.55 -10.69
C HIS A 6 10.57 -12.34 -10.71
N CYS A 7 10.94 -11.31 -11.45
CA CYS A 7 10.10 -10.14 -11.65
C CYS A 7 9.45 -10.17 -13.04
N ARG A 8 8.30 -9.50 -13.17
CA ARG A 8 7.73 -9.20 -14.48
C ARG A 8 8.76 -8.44 -15.32
N GLY A 9 8.84 -8.75 -16.62
CA GLY A 9 9.86 -8.17 -17.52
C GLY A 9 11.19 -8.93 -17.51
N GLY A 10 11.23 -10.16 -16.97
CA GLY A 10 12.36 -11.08 -17.13
C GLY A 10 13.55 -10.84 -16.19
N ARG A 11 13.50 -9.82 -15.33
CA ARG A 11 14.54 -9.59 -14.33
C ARG A 11 14.54 -10.73 -13.30
N VAL A 12 15.73 -11.28 -13.06
CA VAL A 12 15.97 -12.32 -12.05
C VAL A 12 17.04 -11.83 -11.08
N ALA A 13 16.78 -11.98 -9.78
CA ALA A 13 17.74 -11.69 -8.72
C ALA A 13 17.96 -12.94 -7.86
N ARG A 14 19.20 -13.16 -7.42
CA ARG A 14 19.56 -14.26 -6.52
C ARG A 14 20.24 -13.72 -5.27
N GLY A 15 19.90 -14.27 -4.12
CA GLY A 15 20.49 -13.89 -2.85
C GLY A 15 20.45 -15.01 -1.82
N ARG A 16 21.06 -14.80 -0.66
CA ARG A 16 21.01 -15.77 0.44
C ARG A 16 19.65 -15.77 1.15
N ARG A 17 18.98 -14.62 1.18
CA ARG A 17 17.70 -14.36 1.85
C ARG A 17 16.90 -13.32 1.05
N VAL A 18 15.61 -13.23 1.30
CA VAL A 18 14.73 -12.20 0.75
C VAL A 18 13.90 -11.56 1.87
N ILE A 19 13.59 -10.28 1.75
CA ILE A 19 12.66 -9.57 2.64
C ILE A 19 11.46 -9.15 1.79
N VAL A 20 10.27 -9.61 2.16
CA VAL A 20 9.01 -9.19 1.52
C VAL A 20 8.44 -8.01 2.29
N ALA A 21 8.82 -6.80 1.87
CA ALA A 21 8.41 -5.52 2.46
C ALA A 21 7.15 -4.93 1.79
N LEU A 22 6.19 -5.80 1.45
CA LEU A 22 4.88 -5.41 0.90
C LEU A 22 3.80 -5.54 1.98
N SER A 23 2.65 -4.88 1.79
CA SER A 23 1.48 -5.16 2.64
C SER A 23 1.10 -6.64 2.55
N PRO A 24 0.51 -7.24 3.61
CA PRO A 24 0.13 -8.65 3.60
C PRO A 24 -0.73 -9.05 2.39
N THR A 25 -1.68 -8.19 1.99
CA THR A 25 -2.52 -8.43 0.81
C THR A 25 -1.71 -8.60 -0.47
N LEU A 26 -0.67 -7.78 -0.66
CA LEU A 26 0.18 -7.84 -1.86
C LEU A 26 1.22 -8.95 -1.77
N ALA A 27 1.71 -9.26 -0.56
CA ALA A 27 2.62 -10.37 -0.32
C ALA A 27 1.99 -11.72 -0.67
N GLY A 28 0.67 -11.88 -0.50
CA GLY A 28 -0.08 -13.07 -0.91
C GLY A 28 -0.23 -13.26 -2.42
N ARG A 29 0.11 -12.24 -3.24
CA ARG A 29 0.07 -12.33 -4.71
C ARG A 29 1.39 -12.82 -5.33
N ILE A 30 2.44 -12.99 -4.51
CA ILE A 30 3.69 -13.58 -4.96
C ILE A 30 3.50 -15.10 -5.06
N MET A 31 3.96 -15.70 -6.15
CA MET A 31 4.05 -17.15 -6.25
C MET A 31 5.29 -17.62 -5.48
N TYR A 32 5.09 -18.48 -4.49
CA TYR A 32 6.16 -19.07 -3.68
C TYR A 32 6.35 -20.52 -4.10
N ASP A 33 7.61 -20.91 -4.33
CA ASP A 33 8.01 -22.28 -4.59
C ASP A 33 9.25 -22.61 -3.71
N PRO A 34 9.12 -23.51 -2.71
CA PRO A 34 7.89 -24.19 -2.33
C PRO A 34 6.83 -23.23 -1.76
N PRO A 35 5.54 -23.62 -1.75
CA PRO A 35 4.48 -22.84 -1.10
C PRO A 35 4.80 -22.51 0.37
N LEU A 36 4.29 -21.38 0.84
CA LEU A 36 4.40 -21.03 2.26
C LEU A 36 3.46 -21.89 3.11
N SER A 37 3.58 -21.77 4.43
CA SER A 37 2.67 -22.48 5.34
C SER A 37 1.23 -22.00 5.16
N GLY A 38 0.26 -22.89 5.37
CA GLY A 38 -1.16 -22.53 5.26
C GLY A 38 -1.60 -21.38 6.18
N TYR A 39 -0.93 -21.19 7.33
CA TYR A 39 -1.16 -20.01 8.19
C TYR A 39 -0.81 -18.70 7.48
N ARG A 40 0.26 -18.68 6.68
CA ARG A 40 0.67 -17.50 5.93
C ARG A 40 -0.30 -17.21 4.78
N ASP A 41 -0.79 -18.24 4.11
CA ASP A 41 -1.83 -18.09 3.08
C ASP A 41 -3.09 -17.48 3.67
N GLN A 42 -3.58 -18.04 4.77
CA GLN A 42 -4.78 -17.54 5.45
C GLN A 42 -4.66 -16.08 5.92
N LEU A 43 -3.49 -15.70 6.43
CA LEU A 43 -3.21 -14.34 6.88
C LEU A 43 -3.31 -13.34 5.73
N THR A 44 -2.66 -13.63 4.60
CA THR A 44 -2.61 -12.70 3.46
C THR A 44 -3.98 -12.50 2.80
N GLN A 45 -4.88 -13.47 2.92
CA GLN A 45 -6.28 -13.38 2.44
C GLN A 45 -7.21 -12.58 3.38
N ARG A 46 -6.86 -12.43 4.66
CA ARG A 46 -7.73 -11.85 5.71
C ARG A 46 -7.27 -10.49 6.23
N MET A 47 -6.24 -9.91 5.61
CA MET A 47 -5.75 -8.58 5.93
C MET A 47 -5.92 -7.66 4.71
N PRO A 48 -7.15 -7.19 4.41
CA PRO A 48 -7.37 -6.26 3.31
C PRO A 48 -6.74 -4.88 3.62
N ASN A 49 -6.26 -4.21 2.57
CA ASN A 49 -5.88 -2.80 2.68
C ASN A 49 -7.16 -1.95 2.80
N SER A 50 -7.09 -0.87 3.60
CA SER A 50 -8.14 0.14 3.61
C SER A 50 -8.15 0.95 2.30
N ALA A 51 -9.26 1.62 2.03
CA ALA A 51 -9.42 2.51 0.88
C ALA A 51 -9.50 3.97 1.36
N ALA A 52 -8.77 4.85 0.69
CA ALA A 52 -8.82 6.29 0.91
C ALA A 52 -8.60 7.01 -0.42
N MET A 53 -9.23 8.17 -0.57
CA MET A 53 -8.99 9.09 -1.68
C MET A 53 -8.18 10.28 -1.18
N LYS A 54 -7.24 10.75 -1.99
CA LYS A 54 -6.45 11.94 -1.70
C LYS A 54 -6.57 12.91 -2.86
N ALA A 55 -6.97 14.13 -2.56
CA ALA A 55 -7.05 15.23 -3.51
C ALA A 55 -6.19 16.40 -3.02
N PHE A 56 -5.63 17.15 -3.96
CA PHE A 56 -4.93 18.39 -3.71
C PHE A 56 -5.61 19.49 -4.51
N PHE A 57 -5.97 20.58 -3.83
CA PHE A 57 -6.60 21.74 -4.45
C PHE A 57 -5.59 22.89 -4.37
N VAL A 58 -5.28 23.47 -5.52
CA VAL A 58 -4.33 24.57 -5.66
C VAL A 58 -5.13 25.84 -5.96
N TYR A 59 -4.82 26.90 -5.23
CA TYR A 59 -5.42 28.22 -5.37
C TYR A 59 -4.31 29.26 -5.46
N ASP A 60 -4.60 30.43 -6.03
CA ASP A 60 -3.63 31.51 -6.18
C ASP A 60 -3.19 32.08 -4.81
N GLU A 61 -4.11 32.10 -3.84
CA GLU A 61 -3.88 32.60 -2.49
C GLU A 61 -4.43 31.65 -1.42
N PRO A 62 -3.83 31.61 -0.22
CA PRO A 62 -4.36 30.87 0.92
C PRO A 62 -5.54 31.62 1.57
N PHE A 63 -6.64 31.80 0.82
CA PHE A 63 -7.77 32.68 1.16
C PHE A 63 -8.37 32.43 2.55
N TRP A 64 -8.36 31.17 3.00
CA TRP A 64 -8.81 30.78 4.35
C TRP A 64 -8.11 31.55 5.48
N ARG A 65 -6.88 32.03 5.27
CA ARG A 65 -6.16 32.82 6.27
C ARG A 65 -6.78 34.21 6.51
N ALA A 66 -7.39 34.82 5.50
CA ALA A 66 -8.04 36.12 5.64
C ALA A 66 -9.26 36.04 6.58
N GLU A 67 -9.86 34.84 6.70
CA GLU A 67 -10.94 34.54 7.64
C GLU A 67 -10.45 34.02 9.00
N GLY A 68 -9.13 34.04 9.27
CA GLY A 68 -8.55 33.53 10.50
C GLY A 68 -8.51 32.01 10.61
N LEU A 69 -8.74 31.28 9.52
CA LEU A 69 -8.74 29.81 9.47
C LEU A 69 -7.34 29.25 9.15
N ASN A 70 -7.11 27.98 9.51
CA ASN A 70 -5.82 27.30 9.34
C ASN A 70 -5.80 26.26 8.18
N GLY A 71 -6.93 26.05 7.49
CA GLY A 71 -7.05 25.11 6.37
C GLY A 71 -7.37 23.65 6.76
N GLN A 72 -7.60 23.35 8.04
CA GLN A 72 -8.11 22.04 8.47
C GLN A 72 -9.64 22.03 8.42
N LEU A 73 -10.21 20.99 7.81
CA LEU A 73 -11.64 20.74 7.79
C LEU A 73 -11.91 19.26 8.09
N ILE A 74 -12.88 19.00 8.96
CA ILE A 74 -13.43 17.68 9.24
C ILE A 74 -14.93 17.81 9.03
N SER A 75 -15.50 16.96 8.18
CA SER A 75 -16.94 16.92 7.91
C SER A 75 -17.42 15.49 8.11
N ASP A 76 -18.51 15.33 8.84
CA ASP A 76 -19.31 14.10 8.93
C ASP A 76 -20.45 14.07 7.91
N VAL A 77 -20.74 15.21 7.28
CA VAL A 77 -21.63 15.33 6.13
C VAL A 77 -20.84 15.07 4.86
N GLY A 78 -21.27 14.09 4.07
CA GLY A 78 -20.69 13.79 2.75
C GLY A 78 -20.90 14.96 1.77
N PRO A 79 -20.23 14.95 0.60
CA PRO A 79 -20.58 15.87 -0.46
C PRO A 79 -22.06 15.71 -0.83
N ALA A 80 -22.71 16.82 -1.21
CA ALA A 80 -24.07 16.80 -1.77
C ALA A 80 -24.12 15.97 -3.07
#